data_AF-A0A6I7YL26-F1
#
_entry.id   AF-A0A6I7YL26-F1
#
_cell.length_a   1.000
_cell.length_b   1.000
_cell.length_c   1.000
_cell.angle_alpha   90.00
_cell.angle_beta   90.00
_cell.angle_gamma   90.00
#
_symmetry.space_group_name_H-M   'P 1'
#
loop_
_entity.id
_entity.type
_entity.pdbx_description
1 polymer ?
#
loop_
_entity_poly.entity_id
_entity_poly.type
_entity_poly.pdbx_seq_one_letter_code
_entity_poly.pdbx_strand_id
1 'polypeptide(L)'
;MSTTYQLPTINSTWCNVPINGEYYHRDEIRKAAYASNSESANEYFFKVALVCEPDNPYSKSGKAISVRNGNDILGYIPSDVAKTYYPEIARICASGTIAETNARLWISGDLFSPDPRMDLSIALLAPGLNVPLNNPPLDGWGLIPYGKPIQVTKESDHFDVLQDYVPESGKGPLFVTLHKANLGAKNVRVGVEVRLDGERIGELTKVSGEKMLPAIEHLDAQGLDAVCYATIQGSAIAAEVTLHLLRANEMDDESLNPEVAPLPQLVPFEPDPDDYNVPDAYISQRDDAAIKPSPEEKRFEQQTAAYVEPVAFSTPTASHPWEMLLNPDDSERATPFQRGYVRGKIGQHFPGNKAPRIDYATVDQCANILRYFDKSPAPLTQQGRGSKALWWTLMVVVFFLVALLSNIPLIGPVIAFIWLAVILHHFVTRRGLKGPFGKQT
;
A
#
# COMPACT_ATOMS: atom_id res chain seq x y z
N MET A 1 13.23 -29.16 -7.18
CA MET A 1 12.80 -27.79 -7.55
C MET A 1 12.62 -27.05 -6.25
N SER A 2 13.31 -25.93 -6.05
CA SER A 2 13.11 -25.12 -4.85
C SER A 2 11.70 -24.55 -4.90
N THR A 3 10.93 -24.69 -3.82
CA THR A 3 9.59 -24.13 -3.73
C THR A 3 9.70 -22.61 -3.62
N THR A 4 8.97 -21.88 -4.46
CA THR A 4 8.98 -20.41 -4.48
C THR A 4 7.81 -19.87 -3.66
N TYR A 5 8.04 -18.72 -3.04
CA TYR A 5 7.02 -17.94 -2.36
C TYR A 5 6.83 -16.65 -3.14
N GLN A 6 5.77 -16.58 -3.95
CA GLN A 6 5.47 -15.40 -4.74
C GLN A 6 4.99 -14.28 -3.81
N LEU A 7 5.77 -13.20 -3.70
CA LEU A 7 5.38 -12.03 -2.93
C LEU A 7 4.16 -11.34 -3.59
N PRO A 8 3.29 -10.71 -2.79
CA PRO A 8 2.10 -10.03 -3.30
C PRO A 8 2.50 -8.78 -4.09
N THR A 9 2.70 -8.95 -5.39
CA THR A 9 2.80 -7.83 -6.33
C THR A 9 1.38 -7.42 -6.69
N ILE A 10 0.75 -6.55 -5.90
CA ILE A 10 -0.63 -6.06 -6.15
C ILE A 10 -0.73 -5.64 -7.62
N ASN A 11 -1.38 -6.44 -8.48
CA ASN A 11 -1.71 -6.29 -9.91
C ASN A 11 -1.07 -5.12 -10.68
N SER A 12 0.21 -4.85 -10.43
CA SER A 12 0.88 -3.65 -10.90
C SER A 12 2.31 -4.04 -11.21
N THR A 13 2.75 -3.57 -12.35
CA THR A 13 4.15 -3.55 -12.78
C THR A 13 4.96 -2.51 -12.02
N TRP A 14 4.43 -1.98 -10.91
CA TRP A 14 5.07 -0.95 -10.10
C TRP A 14 6.24 -1.59 -9.33
N CYS A 15 7.46 -1.31 -9.78
CA CYS A 15 8.68 -1.56 -9.04
C CYS A 15 9.11 -0.26 -8.32
N ASN A 16 9.25 -0.32 -7.01
CA ASN A 16 9.39 0.84 -6.11
C ASN A 16 10.65 0.81 -5.24
N VAL A 17 11.30 -0.34 -5.09
CA VAL A 17 12.51 -0.47 -4.28
C VAL A 17 13.72 -0.50 -5.22
N PRO A 18 14.59 0.53 -5.19
CA PRO A 18 15.79 0.56 -6.02
C PRO A 18 16.81 -0.47 -5.51
N ILE A 19 17.61 -0.99 -6.43
CA ILE A 19 18.71 -1.91 -6.14
C ILE A 19 20.02 -1.12 -6.15
N ASN A 20 21.01 -1.59 -5.40
CA ASN A 20 22.37 -1.07 -5.42
C ASN A 20 23.34 -2.13 -5.97
N GLY A 21 24.45 -1.66 -6.52
CA GLY A 21 25.54 -2.53 -6.97
C GLY A 21 25.39 -3.01 -8.41
N GLU A 22 24.45 -2.47 -9.18
CA GLU A 22 24.21 -2.84 -10.57
C GLU A 22 25.46 -2.71 -11.44
N TYR A 23 26.33 -1.75 -11.11
CA TYR A 23 27.62 -1.55 -11.79
C TYR A 23 28.51 -2.80 -11.74
N TYR A 24 28.48 -3.55 -10.64
CA TYR A 24 29.27 -4.76 -10.45
C TYR A 24 28.60 -6.02 -11.06
N HIS A 25 27.39 -5.88 -11.60
CA HIS A 25 26.53 -6.98 -12.07
C HIS A 25 25.94 -6.73 -13.46
N ARG A 26 26.59 -5.91 -14.29
CA ARG A 26 26.01 -5.44 -15.57
C ARG A 26 25.79 -6.56 -16.56
N ASP A 27 26.66 -7.56 -16.59
CA ASP A 27 26.55 -8.66 -17.55
C ASP A 27 25.41 -9.61 -17.15
N GLU A 28 25.25 -9.86 -15.85
CA GLU A 28 24.12 -10.57 -15.26
C GLU A 28 22.80 -9.83 -15.52
N ILE A 29 22.77 -8.50 -15.32
CA ILE A 29 21.61 -7.67 -15.61
C ILE A 29 21.25 -7.71 -17.10
N ARG A 30 22.23 -7.58 -18.00
CA ARG A 30 22.00 -7.69 -19.46
C ARG A 30 21.44 -9.04 -19.84
N LYS A 31 21.97 -10.12 -19.24
CA LYS A 31 21.49 -11.49 -19.46
C LYS A 31 20.03 -11.65 -19.03
N ALA A 32 19.66 -11.17 -17.85
CA ALA A 32 18.29 -11.20 -17.36
C ALA A 32 17.33 -10.37 -18.24
N ALA A 33 17.76 -9.16 -18.61
CA ALA A 33 17.00 -8.28 -19.50
C ALA A 33 16.77 -8.90 -20.88
N TYR A 34 17.82 -9.44 -21.50
CA TYR A 34 17.73 -10.09 -22.81
C TYR A 34 16.79 -11.30 -22.79
N ALA A 35 16.82 -12.10 -21.72
CA ALA A 35 15.94 -13.25 -21.55
C ALA A 35 14.46 -12.88 -21.36
N SER A 36 14.16 -11.65 -20.92
CA SER A 36 12.78 -11.20 -20.70
C SER A 36 11.95 -11.04 -21.96
N ASN A 37 12.59 -10.96 -23.15
CA ASN A 37 11.94 -10.68 -24.44
C ASN A 37 11.00 -9.45 -24.40
N SER A 38 11.37 -8.41 -23.65
CA SER A 38 10.60 -7.17 -23.57
C SER A 38 10.46 -6.50 -24.95
N GLU A 39 9.24 -6.09 -25.29
CA GLU A 39 8.96 -5.30 -26.51
C GLU A 39 9.35 -3.82 -26.36
N SER A 40 9.65 -3.37 -25.14
CA SER A 40 10.06 -1.99 -24.87
C SER A 40 11.55 -1.82 -25.11
N ALA A 41 11.92 -0.75 -25.83
CA ALA A 41 13.31 -0.47 -26.18
C ALA A 41 14.21 -0.22 -24.95
N ASN A 42 13.65 0.38 -23.89
CA ASN A 42 14.42 0.88 -22.75
C ASN A 42 13.94 0.34 -21.40
N GLU A 43 12.94 -0.54 -21.39
CA GLU A 43 12.40 -1.12 -20.16
C GLU A 43 12.29 -2.63 -20.28
N TYR A 44 12.75 -3.35 -19.27
CA TYR A 44 12.71 -4.80 -19.23
C TYR A 44 12.05 -5.23 -17.92
N PHE A 45 11.13 -6.18 -18.02
CA PHE A 45 10.38 -6.71 -16.88
C PHE A 45 10.65 -8.20 -16.76
N PHE A 46 11.10 -8.65 -15.59
CA PHE A 46 11.40 -10.05 -15.34
C PHE A 46 11.23 -10.40 -13.86
N LYS A 47 11.17 -11.70 -13.54
CA LYS A 47 11.13 -12.16 -12.16
C LYS A 47 12.53 -12.21 -11.56
N VAL A 48 12.61 -11.92 -10.26
CA VAL A 48 13.82 -12.03 -9.46
C VAL A 48 13.52 -12.72 -8.13
N ALA A 49 14.53 -13.40 -7.62
CA ALA A 49 14.55 -13.96 -6.28
C ALA A 49 15.20 -12.98 -5.29
N LEU A 50 14.67 -12.93 -4.07
CA LEU A 50 15.28 -12.23 -2.94
C LEU A 50 15.87 -13.26 -1.98
N VAL A 51 17.17 -13.12 -1.69
CA VAL A 51 17.90 -14.08 -0.86
C VAL A 51 18.63 -13.35 0.26
N CYS A 52 18.29 -13.68 1.50
CA CYS A 52 19.01 -13.19 2.66
C CYS A 52 20.42 -13.80 2.72
N GLU A 53 21.41 -12.98 3.05
CA GLU A 53 22.81 -13.40 3.19
C GLU A 53 23.33 -13.00 4.57
N PRO A 54 22.99 -13.76 5.63
CA PRO A 54 23.43 -13.46 6.99
C PRO A 54 24.95 -13.54 7.15
N ASP A 55 25.61 -14.33 6.30
CA ASP A 55 27.06 -14.55 6.22
C ASP A 55 27.81 -13.52 5.37
N ASN A 56 27.12 -12.53 4.79
CA ASN A 56 27.76 -11.53 3.94
C ASN A 56 28.74 -10.65 4.74
N PRO A 57 30.07 -10.71 4.48
CA PRO A 57 31.09 -10.04 5.29
C PRO A 57 31.06 -8.51 5.17
N TYR A 58 30.35 -7.97 4.17
CA TYR A 58 30.20 -6.53 3.96
C TYR A 58 28.94 -5.96 4.65
N SER A 59 28.05 -6.83 5.15
CA SER A 59 26.83 -6.44 5.85
C SER A 59 27.08 -6.25 7.35
N LYS A 60 27.30 -5.01 7.77
CA LYS A 60 27.50 -4.70 9.21
C LYS A 60 26.34 -5.12 10.11
N SER A 61 25.12 -5.19 9.56
CA SER A 61 23.95 -5.64 10.31
C SER A 61 23.64 -7.12 10.18
N GLY A 62 24.33 -7.87 9.30
CA GLY A 62 23.96 -9.25 8.96
C GLY A 62 22.62 -9.37 8.23
N LYS A 63 22.08 -8.25 7.72
CA LYS A 63 20.72 -8.16 7.12
C LYS A 63 20.77 -7.86 5.62
N ALA A 64 21.77 -8.40 4.93
CA ALA A 64 21.89 -8.20 3.48
C ALA A 64 20.86 -9.05 2.75
N ILE A 65 20.29 -8.49 1.68
CA ILE A 65 19.36 -9.17 0.79
C ILE A 65 19.86 -8.97 -0.63
N SER A 66 20.30 -10.05 -1.26
CA SER A 66 20.68 -10.04 -2.68
C SER A 66 19.44 -10.21 -3.56
N VAL A 67 19.50 -9.61 -4.75
CA VAL A 67 18.50 -9.73 -5.80
C VAL A 67 19.10 -10.58 -6.91
N ARG A 68 18.44 -11.69 -7.27
CA ARG A 68 19.01 -12.69 -8.18
C ARG A 68 18.07 -13.04 -9.32
N ASN A 69 18.62 -13.34 -10.50
CA ASN A 69 17.90 -14.01 -11.58
C ASN A 69 18.55 -15.38 -11.81
N GLY A 70 17.88 -16.44 -11.35
CA GLY A 70 18.51 -17.75 -11.21
C GLY A 70 19.68 -17.69 -10.20
N ASN A 71 20.87 -18.09 -10.64
CA ASN A 71 22.09 -18.05 -9.82
C ASN A 71 22.86 -16.73 -9.93
N ASP A 72 22.44 -15.83 -10.82
CA ASP A 72 23.15 -14.59 -11.10
C ASP A 72 22.71 -13.51 -10.13
N ILE A 73 23.64 -12.91 -9.40
CA ILE A 73 23.38 -11.75 -8.54
C ILE A 73 23.29 -10.52 -9.43
N LEU A 74 22.18 -9.78 -9.32
CA LEU A 74 21.93 -8.54 -10.05
C LEU A 74 22.26 -7.30 -9.21
N GLY A 75 22.37 -7.47 -7.89
CA GLY A 75 22.63 -6.41 -6.93
C GLY A 75 22.03 -6.73 -5.58
N TYR A 76 21.92 -5.70 -4.74
CA TYR A 76 21.46 -5.81 -3.35
C TYR A 76 20.42 -4.76 -3.04
N ILE A 77 19.46 -5.08 -2.16
CA ILE A 77 18.64 -4.06 -1.54
C ILE A 77 19.57 -3.14 -0.70
N PRO A 78 19.48 -1.81 -0.81
CA PRO A 78 20.31 -0.88 -0.05
C PRO A 78 20.30 -1.20 1.45
N SER A 79 21.45 -1.16 2.13
CA SER A 79 21.61 -1.68 3.49
C SER A 79 20.73 -1.00 4.55
N ASP A 80 20.36 0.25 4.34
CA ASP A 80 19.42 1.01 5.19
C ASP A 80 17.97 0.54 4.99
N VAL A 81 17.59 0.21 3.76
CA VAL A 81 16.28 -0.30 3.37
C VAL A 81 16.13 -1.79 3.71
N ALA A 82 17.18 -2.58 3.45
CA ALA A 82 17.18 -4.04 3.62
C ALA A 82 16.79 -4.46 5.04
N LYS A 83 17.22 -3.73 6.07
CA LYS A 83 16.86 -3.99 7.48
C LYS A 83 15.35 -4.01 7.74
N THR A 84 14.58 -3.23 6.98
CA THR A 84 13.12 -3.13 7.15
C THR A 84 12.38 -4.28 6.46
N TYR A 85 12.91 -4.79 5.35
CA TYR A 85 12.36 -5.94 4.62
C TYR A 85 12.89 -7.28 5.13
N TYR A 86 14.05 -7.29 5.79
CA TYR A 86 14.72 -8.50 6.25
C TYR A 86 13.81 -9.41 7.09
N PRO A 87 12.99 -8.93 8.05
CA PRO A 87 12.12 -9.81 8.83
C PRO A 87 11.21 -10.70 7.98
N GLU A 88 10.65 -10.14 6.90
CA GLU A 88 9.71 -10.83 6.02
C GLU A 88 10.43 -11.85 5.13
N ILE A 89 11.56 -11.45 4.54
CA ILE A 89 12.33 -12.30 3.63
C ILE A 89 13.08 -13.39 4.40
N ALA A 90 13.58 -13.09 5.60
CA ALA A 90 14.24 -14.05 6.49
C ALA A 90 13.32 -15.21 6.83
N ARG A 91 12.04 -14.95 7.14
CA ARG A 91 11.04 -16.00 7.37
C ARG A 91 10.89 -16.94 6.17
N ILE A 92 10.84 -16.38 4.96
CA ILE A 92 10.75 -17.17 3.72
C ILE A 92 12.02 -18.03 3.54
N CYS A 93 13.20 -17.44 3.69
CA CYS A 93 14.48 -18.15 3.58
C CYS A 93 14.65 -19.25 4.64
N ALA A 94 14.29 -18.96 5.89
CA ALA A 94 14.32 -19.93 7.00
C ALA A 94 13.35 -21.11 6.78
N SER A 95 12.32 -20.91 5.95
CA SER A 95 11.40 -21.98 5.53
C SER A 95 11.96 -22.88 4.43
N GLY A 96 13.18 -22.63 3.95
CA GLY A 96 13.76 -23.34 2.81
C GLY A 96 13.11 -22.99 1.47
N THR A 97 12.42 -21.84 1.41
CA THR A 97 11.72 -21.34 0.22
C THR A 97 12.39 -20.08 -0.32
N ILE A 98 12.12 -19.73 -1.57
CA ILE A 98 12.72 -18.57 -2.23
C ILE A 98 11.65 -17.51 -2.46
N ALA A 99 11.86 -16.30 -1.92
CA ALA A 99 10.97 -15.17 -2.16
C ALA A 99 11.12 -14.70 -3.61
N GLU A 100 10.02 -14.61 -4.36
CA GLU A 100 10.02 -14.13 -5.74
C GLU A 100 9.18 -12.87 -5.90
N THR A 101 9.67 -11.92 -6.70
CA THR A 101 8.95 -10.72 -7.09
C THR A 101 9.27 -10.28 -8.52
N ASN A 102 8.53 -9.30 -9.02
CA ASN A 102 8.81 -8.66 -10.30
C ASN A 102 9.90 -7.59 -10.15
N ALA A 103 10.75 -7.49 -11.16
CA ALA A 103 11.74 -6.44 -11.32
C ALA A 103 11.48 -5.65 -12.61
N ARG A 104 11.87 -4.37 -12.57
CA ARG A 104 11.95 -3.47 -13.72
C ARG A 104 13.37 -2.96 -13.83
N LEU A 105 13.98 -3.20 -14.97
CA LEU A 105 15.20 -2.55 -15.39
C LEU A 105 14.84 -1.43 -16.37
N TRP A 106 15.25 -0.20 -16.06
CA TRP A 106 15.27 0.90 -17.01
C TRP A 106 16.70 1.13 -17.49
N ILE A 107 16.88 1.43 -18.77
CA ILE A 107 18.19 1.75 -19.35
C ILE A 107 18.19 3.08 -20.11
N SER A 108 19.31 3.80 -20.08
CA SER A 108 19.54 4.95 -20.96
C SER A 108 20.07 4.46 -22.32
N GLY A 109 19.23 4.47 -23.35
CA GLY A 109 19.64 4.06 -24.69
C GLY A 109 19.57 2.55 -24.88
N ASP A 110 20.55 1.97 -25.59
CA ASP A 110 20.54 0.55 -25.97
C ASP A 110 21.21 -0.34 -24.91
N LEU A 111 20.65 -1.54 -24.68
CA LEU A 111 21.08 -2.51 -23.66
C LEU A 111 22.55 -2.94 -23.82
N PHE A 112 23.02 -2.99 -25.07
CA PHE A 112 24.36 -3.42 -25.44
C PHE A 112 25.31 -2.24 -25.69
N SER A 113 24.88 -1.02 -25.35
CA SER A 113 25.82 0.09 -25.29
C SER A 113 26.97 -0.26 -24.33
N PRO A 114 28.20 0.27 -24.55
CA PRO A 114 29.33 -0.02 -23.68
C PRO A 114 29.06 0.37 -22.23
N ASP A 115 28.40 1.52 -22.04
CA ASP A 115 28.14 2.08 -20.72
C ASP A 115 26.76 2.78 -20.59
N PRO A 116 25.63 2.06 -20.72
CA PRO A 116 24.32 2.64 -20.48
C PRO A 116 24.10 2.81 -18.97
N ARG A 117 23.47 3.91 -18.56
CA ARG A 117 22.88 3.99 -17.22
C ARG A 117 21.82 2.91 -17.11
N MET A 118 21.88 2.14 -16.03
CA MET A 118 20.95 1.07 -15.71
C MET A 118 20.37 1.35 -14.33
N ASP A 119 19.05 1.37 -14.23
CA ASP A 119 18.35 1.57 -12.96
C ASP A 119 17.45 0.35 -12.72
N LEU A 120 17.85 -0.51 -11.79
CA LEU A 120 17.10 -1.72 -11.44
C LEU A 120 16.22 -1.46 -10.21
N SER A 121 14.98 -1.91 -10.28
CA SER A 121 14.02 -1.80 -9.18
C SER A 121 13.16 -3.05 -9.06
N ILE A 122 12.67 -3.34 -7.86
CA ILE A 122 11.80 -4.48 -7.57
C ILE A 122 10.45 -4.03 -6.98
N ALA A 123 9.43 -4.88 -7.14
CA ALA A 123 8.08 -4.64 -6.63
C ALA A 123 7.94 -5.21 -5.21
N LEU A 124 7.84 -4.34 -4.21
CA LEU A 124 7.55 -4.73 -2.83
C LEU A 124 6.47 -3.82 -2.24
N LEU A 125 5.59 -4.39 -1.41
CA LEU A 125 4.72 -3.59 -0.55
C LEU A 125 5.54 -2.89 0.52
N ALA A 126 4.93 -1.97 1.27
CA ALA A 126 5.62 -1.35 2.39
C ALA A 126 6.12 -2.44 3.37
N PRO A 127 7.25 -2.20 4.06
CA PRO A 127 7.79 -3.16 5.03
C PRO A 127 6.73 -3.64 6.03
N GLY A 128 6.71 -4.95 6.26
CA GLY A 128 5.75 -5.62 7.15
C GLY A 128 4.40 -5.94 6.51
N LEU A 129 4.21 -5.75 5.19
CA LEU A 129 2.97 -6.07 4.46
C LEU A 129 3.14 -7.14 3.37
N ASN A 130 4.34 -7.63 3.12
CA ASN A 130 4.66 -8.58 2.04
C ASN A 130 4.35 -10.03 2.42
N VAL A 131 4.44 -10.39 3.70
CA VAL A 131 4.29 -11.80 4.15
C VAL A 131 3.26 -11.88 5.28
N PRO A 132 2.12 -12.57 5.08
CA PRO A 132 1.11 -12.83 6.10
C PRO A 132 1.67 -13.41 7.39
N LEU A 133 1.18 -12.95 8.55
CA LEU A 133 1.64 -13.39 9.87
C LEU A 133 1.35 -14.88 10.10
N ASN A 134 0.22 -15.37 9.60
CA ASN A 134 -0.18 -16.77 9.67
C ASN A 134 0.11 -17.53 8.36
N ASN A 135 0.02 -18.86 8.43
CA ASN A 135 0.12 -19.73 7.27
C ASN A 135 -1.24 -19.94 6.60
N PRO A 136 -1.28 -20.21 5.29
CA PRO A 136 -2.50 -20.72 4.67
C PRO A 136 -2.82 -22.13 5.18
N PRO A 137 -4.05 -22.65 4.91
CA PRO A 137 -4.37 -24.05 5.15
C PRO A 137 -3.33 -25.01 4.54
N LEU A 138 -3.17 -26.19 5.14
CA LEU A 138 -2.12 -27.14 4.73
C LEU A 138 -2.28 -27.62 3.28
N ASP A 139 -3.50 -27.90 2.86
CA ASP A 139 -3.85 -28.35 1.51
C ASP A 139 -5.33 -28.03 1.23
N GLY A 140 -5.80 -28.27 0.00
CA GLY A 140 -7.21 -28.17 -0.36
C GLY A 140 -7.73 -26.75 -0.29
N TRP A 141 -6.97 -25.77 -0.78
CA TRP A 141 -7.37 -24.37 -0.77
C TRP A 141 -7.01 -23.67 -2.08
N GLY A 142 -7.79 -22.64 -2.42
CA GLY A 142 -7.57 -21.77 -3.57
C GLY A 142 -7.42 -20.32 -3.12
N LEU A 143 -6.46 -19.60 -3.70
CA LEU A 143 -6.26 -18.18 -3.42
C LEU A 143 -7.19 -17.32 -4.27
N ILE A 144 -8.07 -16.57 -3.64
CA ILE A 144 -8.84 -15.53 -4.33
C ILE A 144 -7.90 -14.36 -4.64
N PRO A 145 -7.82 -13.89 -5.91
CA PRO A 145 -6.93 -12.81 -6.28
C PRO A 145 -7.23 -11.49 -5.55
N TYR A 146 -6.19 -10.68 -5.38
CA TYR A 146 -6.25 -9.40 -4.70
C TYR A 146 -7.25 -8.45 -5.37
N GLY A 147 -8.05 -7.76 -4.56
CA GLY A 147 -9.04 -6.81 -5.06
C GLY A 147 -9.35 -5.69 -4.09
N LYS A 148 -10.52 -5.07 -4.24
CA LYS A 148 -10.89 -3.91 -3.41
C LYS A 148 -11.15 -4.32 -1.96
N PRO A 149 -10.81 -3.46 -0.98
CA PRO A 149 -11.00 -3.77 0.42
C PRO A 149 -12.47 -4.02 0.78
N ILE A 150 -12.71 -5.02 1.62
CA ILE A 150 -14.02 -5.34 2.22
C ILE A 150 -13.84 -5.46 3.72
N GLN A 151 -14.54 -4.62 4.48
CA GLN A 151 -14.50 -4.65 5.94
C GLN A 151 -15.26 -5.87 6.47
N VAL A 152 -14.63 -6.61 7.40
CA VAL A 152 -15.30 -7.64 8.18
C VAL A 152 -16.27 -6.96 9.17
N THR A 153 -17.24 -7.68 9.70
CA THR A 153 -18.10 -7.18 10.77
C THR A 153 -18.13 -8.15 11.93
N LYS A 154 -18.44 -7.63 13.12
CA LYS A 154 -18.51 -8.37 14.40
C LYS A 154 -17.15 -8.83 14.93
N GLU A 155 -16.07 -8.20 14.49
CA GLU A 155 -14.71 -8.47 14.98
C GLU A 155 -14.59 -8.26 16.50
N SER A 156 -15.38 -7.34 17.07
CA SER A 156 -15.45 -7.09 18.51
C SER A 156 -15.86 -8.32 19.33
N ASP A 157 -16.63 -9.23 18.73
CA ASP A 157 -17.11 -10.45 19.38
C ASP A 157 -16.02 -11.55 19.39
N HIS A 158 -14.89 -11.28 18.72
CA HIS A 158 -13.80 -12.23 18.46
C HIS A 158 -12.41 -11.62 18.76
N PHE A 159 -12.35 -10.60 19.63
CA PHE A 159 -11.09 -9.93 19.97
C PHE A 159 -10.09 -10.86 20.66
N ASP A 160 -10.58 -11.87 21.39
CA ASP A 160 -9.79 -12.92 22.02
C ASP A 160 -8.94 -13.72 21.03
N VAL A 161 -9.46 -13.96 19.82
CA VAL A 161 -8.70 -14.60 18.73
C VAL A 161 -7.80 -13.59 18.02
N LEU A 162 -8.30 -12.38 17.76
CA LEU A 162 -7.60 -11.40 16.93
C LEU A 162 -6.37 -10.79 17.62
N GLN A 163 -6.40 -10.61 18.94
CA GLN A 163 -5.32 -9.93 19.68
C GLN A 163 -3.95 -10.63 19.51
N ASP A 164 -3.94 -11.94 19.34
CA ASP A 164 -2.71 -12.75 19.21
C ASP A 164 -2.02 -12.53 17.84
N TYR A 165 -2.74 -11.95 16.88
CA TYR A 165 -2.24 -11.68 15.53
C TYR A 165 -1.94 -10.19 15.29
N VAL A 166 -2.09 -9.33 16.31
CA VAL A 166 -1.73 -7.90 16.18
C VAL A 166 -0.22 -7.75 16.40
N PRO A 167 0.57 -7.43 15.37
CA PRO A 167 2.01 -7.23 15.54
C PRO A 167 2.28 -5.94 16.32
N GLU A 168 3.50 -5.77 16.84
CA GLU A 168 3.89 -4.56 17.59
C GLU A 168 3.72 -3.26 16.79
N SER A 169 3.82 -3.32 15.46
CA SER A 169 3.54 -2.20 14.56
C SER A 169 2.07 -1.75 14.57
N GLY A 170 1.17 -2.55 15.15
CA GLY A 170 -0.28 -2.38 15.18
C GLY A 170 -0.98 -2.73 13.87
N LYS A 171 -0.25 -3.21 12.84
CA LYS A 171 -0.82 -3.56 11.54
C LYS A 171 -0.01 -4.66 10.84
N GLY A 172 -0.69 -5.69 10.33
CA GLY A 172 -0.04 -6.78 9.60
C GLY A 172 -0.96 -7.46 8.58
N PRO A 173 -0.38 -8.14 7.57
CA PRO A 173 -1.11 -8.96 6.62
C PRO A 173 -1.48 -10.33 7.24
N LEU A 174 -2.58 -10.90 6.79
CA LEU A 174 -3.05 -12.23 7.18
C LEU A 174 -3.58 -13.00 5.97
N PHE A 175 -3.59 -14.32 6.08
CA PHE A 175 -4.50 -15.18 5.32
C PHE A 175 -5.74 -15.44 6.15
N VAL A 176 -6.91 -15.39 5.52
CA VAL A 176 -8.17 -15.82 6.12
C VAL A 176 -8.94 -16.69 5.15
N THR A 177 -9.84 -17.52 5.68
CA THR A 177 -10.74 -18.35 4.88
C THR A 177 -12.16 -17.81 4.94
N LEU A 178 -12.88 -17.94 3.82
CA LEU A 178 -14.28 -17.50 3.67
C LEU A 178 -15.18 -18.72 3.54
N HIS A 179 -16.19 -18.79 4.40
CA HIS A 179 -17.07 -19.96 4.48
C HIS A 179 -18.54 -19.56 4.33
N LYS A 180 -19.30 -20.34 3.56
CA LYS A 180 -20.75 -20.23 3.52
C LYS A 180 -21.32 -20.72 4.85
N ALA A 181 -22.06 -19.86 5.53
CA ALA A 181 -22.61 -20.17 6.85
C ALA A 181 -24.03 -19.60 7.06
N ASN A 182 -24.75 -20.20 8.01
CA ASN A 182 -26.02 -19.68 8.50
C ASN A 182 -25.75 -18.69 9.63
N LEU A 183 -25.98 -17.41 9.36
CA LEU A 183 -25.63 -16.28 10.23
C LEU A 183 -26.86 -15.68 10.91
N GLY A 184 -26.69 -15.22 12.15
CA GLY A 184 -27.70 -14.53 12.94
C GLY A 184 -28.46 -15.45 13.91
N ALA A 185 -28.68 -14.97 15.15
CA ALA A 185 -29.28 -15.78 16.21
C ALA A 185 -30.82 -15.87 16.14
N LYS A 186 -31.49 -14.82 15.63
CA LYS A 186 -32.97 -14.73 15.56
C LYS A 186 -33.51 -14.77 14.13
N ASN A 187 -32.81 -14.12 13.20
CA ASN A 187 -33.15 -14.11 11.77
C ASN A 187 -32.00 -14.76 11.00
N VAL A 188 -32.00 -16.09 10.99
CA VAL A 188 -30.97 -16.89 10.32
C VAL A 188 -30.99 -16.59 8.83
N ARG A 189 -29.83 -16.22 8.27
CA ARG A 189 -29.62 -15.99 6.84
C ARG A 189 -28.41 -16.77 6.36
N VAL A 190 -28.42 -17.21 5.11
CA VAL A 190 -27.19 -17.64 4.45
C VAL A 190 -26.29 -16.41 4.26
N GLY A 191 -25.01 -16.54 4.58
CA GLY A 191 -24.02 -15.49 4.37
C GLY A 191 -22.60 -16.05 4.42
N VAL A 192 -21.63 -15.16 4.59
CA VAL A 192 -20.21 -15.51 4.60
C VAL A 192 -19.63 -15.21 5.97
N GLU A 193 -19.14 -16.24 6.66
CA GLU A 193 -18.29 -16.08 7.84
C GLU A 193 -16.82 -16.03 7.42
N VAL A 194 -16.02 -15.36 8.24
CA VAL A 194 -14.58 -15.22 8.04
C VAL A 194 -13.87 -15.96 9.17
N ARG A 195 -12.89 -16.80 8.82
CA ARG A 195 -12.10 -17.56 9.78
C ARG A 195 -10.61 -17.27 9.65
N LEU A 196 -9.94 -17.18 10.78
CA LEU A 196 -8.49 -17.06 10.93
C LEU A 196 -8.00 -18.34 11.61
N ASP A 197 -7.15 -19.10 10.93
CA ASP A 197 -6.62 -20.38 11.41
C ASP A 197 -7.70 -21.34 11.94
N GLY A 198 -8.85 -21.35 11.26
CA GLY A 198 -10.00 -22.21 11.58
C GLY A 198 -10.98 -21.61 12.58
N GLU A 199 -10.59 -20.58 13.33
CA GLU A 199 -11.42 -19.89 14.30
C GLU A 199 -12.22 -18.76 13.66
N ARG A 200 -13.49 -18.61 14.05
CA ARG A 200 -14.34 -17.55 13.51
C ARG A 200 -13.91 -16.19 14.06
N ILE A 201 -13.70 -15.22 13.16
CA ILE A 201 -13.31 -13.84 13.51
C ILE A 201 -14.32 -12.77 13.08
N GLY A 202 -15.41 -13.17 12.45
CA GLY A 202 -16.49 -12.27 12.08
C GLY A 202 -17.32 -12.78 10.91
N GLU A 203 -18.02 -11.87 10.26
CA GLU A 203 -18.82 -12.15 9.07
C GLU A 203 -18.85 -10.96 8.11
N LEU A 204 -19.17 -11.22 6.84
CA LEU A 204 -19.46 -10.16 5.88
C LEU A 204 -20.88 -9.61 6.06
N THR A 205 -21.04 -8.32 5.76
CA THR A 205 -22.36 -7.71 5.60
C THR A 205 -23.20 -8.51 4.59
N LYS A 206 -24.53 -8.44 4.68
CA LYS A 206 -25.42 -9.11 3.73
C LYS A 206 -25.05 -8.83 2.28
N VAL A 207 -24.84 -7.55 1.94
CA VAL A 207 -24.54 -7.11 0.57
C VAL A 207 -23.16 -7.60 0.11
N SER A 208 -22.14 -7.54 0.95
CA SER A 208 -20.81 -8.04 0.59
C SER A 208 -20.80 -9.56 0.47
N GLY A 209 -21.48 -10.26 1.37
CA GLY A 209 -21.60 -11.72 1.35
C GLY A 209 -22.30 -12.23 0.10
N GLU A 210 -23.43 -11.62 -0.31
CA GLU A 210 -24.14 -11.98 -1.55
C GLU A 210 -23.25 -11.89 -2.81
N LYS A 211 -22.30 -10.95 -2.84
CA LYS A 211 -21.35 -10.80 -3.96
C LYS A 211 -20.19 -11.79 -3.92
N MET A 212 -19.97 -12.44 -2.78
CA MET A 212 -18.88 -13.41 -2.59
C MET A 212 -19.34 -14.86 -2.65
N LEU A 213 -20.58 -15.14 -2.25
CA LEU A 213 -21.12 -16.49 -2.20
C LEU A 213 -20.89 -17.30 -3.49
N PRO A 214 -21.10 -16.77 -4.72
CA PRO A 214 -20.88 -17.56 -5.93
C PRO A 214 -19.43 -18.05 -6.10
N ALA A 215 -18.44 -17.23 -5.75
CA ALA A 215 -17.03 -17.62 -5.84
C ALA A 215 -16.67 -18.65 -4.76
N ILE A 216 -17.19 -18.47 -3.54
CA ILE A 216 -16.98 -19.41 -2.43
C ILE A 216 -17.61 -20.76 -2.76
N GLU A 217 -18.86 -20.77 -3.26
CA GLU A 217 -19.57 -21.99 -3.66
C GLU A 217 -18.88 -22.71 -4.82
N HIS A 218 -18.27 -21.97 -5.74
CA HIS A 218 -17.51 -22.55 -6.86
C HIS A 218 -16.21 -23.23 -6.40
N LEU A 219 -15.49 -22.63 -5.45
CA LEU A 219 -14.29 -23.25 -4.85
C LEU A 219 -14.66 -24.45 -3.96
N ASP A 220 -15.70 -24.32 -3.13
CA ASP A 220 -16.22 -25.40 -2.29
C ASP A 220 -16.68 -26.60 -3.13
N ALA A 221 -17.32 -26.37 -4.28
CA ALA A 221 -17.69 -27.43 -5.23
C ALA A 221 -16.48 -28.18 -5.82
N GLN A 222 -15.29 -27.57 -5.80
CA GLN A 222 -14.01 -28.20 -6.18
C GLN A 222 -13.28 -28.83 -4.98
N GLY A 223 -13.85 -28.75 -3.78
CA GLY A 223 -13.22 -29.19 -2.54
C GLY A 223 -12.12 -28.26 -2.05
N LEU A 224 -12.18 -26.97 -2.41
CA LEU A 224 -11.19 -25.96 -2.06
C LEU A 224 -11.74 -24.94 -1.06
N ASP A 225 -11.00 -24.71 0.02
CA ASP A 225 -11.21 -23.57 0.91
C ASP A 225 -10.88 -22.26 0.18
N ALA A 226 -11.79 -21.28 0.28
CA ALA A 226 -11.60 -19.96 -0.30
C ALA A 226 -10.71 -19.08 0.60
N VAL A 227 -9.42 -18.98 0.27
CA VAL A 227 -8.44 -18.17 1.00
C VAL A 227 -8.30 -16.79 0.35
N CYS A 228 -8.13 -15.74 1.15
CA CYS A 228 -7.75 -14.43 0.64
C CYS A 228 -6.77 -13.70 1.56
N TYR A 229 -6.10 -12.69 1.01
CA TYR A 229 -5.33 -11.74 1.80
C TYR A 229 -6.24 -10.85 2.63
N ALA A 230 -5.83 -10.59 3.86
CA ALA A 230 -6.44 -9.64 4.75
C ALA A 230 -5.38 -8.78 5.42
N THR A 231 -5.83 -7.70 6.06
CA THR A 231 -5.00 -6.87 6.92
C THR A 231 -5.68 -6.77 8.27
N ILE A 232 -4.96 -7.11 9.32
CA ILE A 232 -5.34 -6.79 10.69
C ILE A 232 -4.76 -5.43 11.07
N GLN A 233 -5.57 -4.61 11.72
CA GLN A 233 -5.14 -3.38 12.36
C GLN A 233 -5.69 -3.36 13.77
N GLY A 234 -4.83 -3.26 14.77
CA GLY A 234 -5.23 -3.43 16.15
C GLY A 234 -4.42 -2.67 17.18
N SER A 235 -4.90 -2.75 18.41
CA SER A 235 -4.33 -2.20 19.62
C SER A 235 -4.63 -3.15 20.78
N ALA A 236 -4.18 -2.83 21.99
CA ALA A 236 -4.45 -3.64 23.18
C ALA A 236 -5.95 -3.78 23.56
N ILE A 237 -6.86 -3.06 22.90
CA ILE A 237 -8.29 -3.01 23.29
C ILE A 237 -9.21 -3.46 22.14
N ALA A 238 -8.77 -3.34 20.89
CA ALA A 238 -9.58 -3.63 19.72
C ALA A 238 -8.71 -3.98 18.51
N ALA A 239 -9.25 -4.84 17.63
CA ALA A 239 -8.67 -5.20 16.35
C ALA A 239 -9.76 -5.21 15.27
N GLU A 240 -9.39 -4.77 14.07
CA GLU A 240 -10.23 -4.74 12.88
C GLU A 240 -9.55 -5.54 11.76
N VAL A 241 -10.36 -6.23 10.96
CA VAL A 241 -9.85 -6.99 9.81
C VAL A 241 -10.48 -6.48 8.52
N THR A 242 -9.63 -6.15 7.55
CA THR A 242 -10.04 -5.78 6.20
C THR A 242 -9.56 -6.82 5.21
N LEU A 243 -10.48 -7.40 4.44
CA LEU A 243 -10.16 -8.36 3.38
C LEU A 243 -9.77 -7.65 2.08
N HIS A 244 -8.89 -8.24 1.30
CA HIS A 244 -8.50 -7.76 -0.03
C HIS A 244 -8.69 -8.84 -1.08
N LEU A 245 -9.82 -8.77 -1.79
CA LEU A 245 -10.18 -9.78 -2.76
C LEU A 245 -11.06 -9.25 -3.90
N LEU A 246 -10.99 -9.93 -5.05
CA LEU A 246 -11.98 -9.77 -6.11
C LEU A 246 -13.33 -10.32 -5.69
N ARG A 247 -14.40 -9.65 -6.11
CA ARG A 247 -15.76 -10.18 -6.00
C ARG A 247 -16.03 -11.16 -7.13
N ALA A 248 -17.02 -12.03 -6.97
CA ALA A 248 -17.35 -13.04 -7.99
C ALA A 248 -17.61 -12.43 -9.38
N ASN A 249 -18.19 -11.24 -9.44
CA ASN A 249 -18.47 -10.54 -10.71
C ASN A 249 -17.26 -9.77 -11.29
N GLU A 250 -16.13 -9.76 -10.58
CA GLU A 250 -14.86 -9.15 -10.99
C GLU A 250 -13.82 -10.22 -11.38
N MET A 251 -14.12 -11.50 -11.16
CA MET A 251 -13.25 -12.64 -11.49
C MET A 251 -13.43 -13.06 -12.95
N ASP A 252 -12.33 -13.34 -13.63
CA ASP A 252 -12.29 -14.05 -14.91
C ASP A 252 -12.22 -15.58 -14.70
N ASP A 253 -12.25 -16.33 -15.80
CA ASP A 253 -12.22 -17.79 -15.76
C ASP A 253 -10.96 -18.34 -15.08
N GLU A 254 -9.81 -17.65 -15.23
CA GLU A 254 -8.56 -18.02 -14.56
C GLU A 254 -8.67 -17.82 -13.04
N SER A 255 -9.19 -16.68 -12.61
CA SER A 255 -9.43 -16.37 -11.19
C SER A 255 -10.42 -17.31 -10.50
N LEU A 256 -11.36 -17.88 -11.27
CA LEU A 256 -12.34 -18.86 -10.77
C LEU A 256 -11.80 -20.28 -10.70
N ASN A 257 -10.67 -20.57 -11.36
CA ASN A 257 -10.03 -21.88 -11.36
C ASN A 257 -8.56 -21.74 -10.93
N PRO A 258 -8.31 -21.29 -9.68
CA PRO A 258 -6.96 -21.03 -9.22
C PRO A 258 -6.14 -22.32 -9.09
N GLU A 259 -4.81 -22.17 -9.10
CA GLU A 259 -3.91 -23.23 -8.66
C GLU A 259 -4.26 -23.66 -7.22
N VAL A 260 -4.20 -24.96 -6.96
CA VAL A 260 -4.43 -25.52 -5.62
C VAL A 260 -3.19 -25.28 -4.79
N ALA A 261 -3.38 -24.67 -3.61
CA ALA A 261 -2.32 -24.36 -2.65
C ALA A 261 -1.09 -23.68 -3.30
N PRO A 262 -1.25 -22.49 -3.93
CA PRO A 262 -0.20 -21.87 -4.74
C PRO A 262 1.00 -21.35 -3.92
N LEU A 263 0.86 -21.30 -2.59
CA LEU A 263 1.90 -20.83 -1.68
C LEU A 263 2.22 -21.90 -0.63
N PRO A 264 3.51 -22.13 -0.32
CA PRO A 264 3.88 -23.05 0.74
C PRO A 264 3.57 -22.45 2.13
N GLN A 265 3.48 -23.33 3.14
CA GLN A 265 3.56 -22.89 4.53
C GLN A 265 4.99 -22.46 4.87
N LEU A 266 5.10 -21.39 5.63
CA LEU A 266 6.35 -20.89 6.17
C LEU A 266 6.54 -21.39 7.61
N VAL A 267 7.74 -21.24 8.14
CA VAL A 267 7.98 -21.34 9.59
C VAL A 267 7.06 -20.34 10.34
N PRO A 268 6.73 -20.59 11.61
CA PRO A 268 5.94 -19.65 12.42
C PRO A 268 6.53 -18.24 12.41
N PHE A 269 5.67 -17.24 12.62
CA PHE A 269 6.12 -15.86 12.74
C PHE A 269 6.91 -15.67 14.05
N GLU A 270 8.11 -15.11 13.95
CA GLU A 270 8.92 -14.65 15.07
C GLU A 270 8.87 -13.11 15.17
N PRO A 271 8.62 -12.55 16.36
CA PRO A 271 8.70 -11.11 16.60
C PRO A 271 10.10 -10.54 16.38
N ASP A 272 11.14 -11.27 16.78
CA ASP A 272 12.53 -10.90 16.51
C ASP A 272 13.02 -11.64 15.24
N PRO A 273 13.38 -10.91 14.17
CA PRO A 273 13.88 -11.53 12.95
C PRO A 273 15.20 -12.29 13.11
N ASP A 274 15.95 -12.03 14.18
CA ASP A 274 17.23 -12.69 14.44
C ASP A 274 17.03 -14.09 15.06
N ASP A 275 15.80 -14.45 15.47
CA ASP A 275 15.43 -15.80 15.93
C ASP A 275 15.20 -16.79 14.76
N TYR A 276 15.08 -16.29 13.53
CA TYR A 276 15.01 -17.16 12.36
C TYR A 276 16.38 -17.79 12.03
N ASN A 277 16.40 -19.11 11.83
CA ASN A 277 17.56 -19.81 11.29
C ASN A 277 17.64 -19.63 9.77
N VAL A 278 18.21 -18.50 9.32
CA VAL A 278 18.42 -18.19 7.91
C VAL A 278 19.71 -18.86 7.40
N PRO A 279 19.66 -19.67 6.33
CA PRO A 279 20.86 -20.29 5.78
C PRO A 279 21.85 -19.27 5.20
N ASP A 280 23.14 -19.55 5.36
CA ASP A 280 24.23 -18.87 4.67
C ASP A 280 24.03 -18.96 3.14
N ALA A 281 24.20 -17.84 2.46
CA ALA A 281 23.94 -17.75 1.03
C ALA A 281 24.86 -16.77 0.29
N TYR A 282 25.79 -16.11 0.98
CA TYR A 282 26.73 -15.19 0.36
C TYR A 282 27.63 -15.92 -0.64
N ILE A 283 27.77 -15.33 -1.83
CA ILE A 283 28.66 -15.84 -2.87
C ILE A 283 29.76 -14.79 -3.06
N SER A 284 30.99 -15.14 -2.71
CA SER A 284 32.14 -14.28 -3.01
C SER A 284 32.33 -14.20 -4.52
N GLN A 285 32.31 -12.99 -5.08
CA GLN A 285 32.73 -12.78 -6.45
C GLN A 285 34.19 -13.23 -6.59
N ARG A 286 34.48 -14.07 -7.60
CA ARG A 286 35.87 -14.35 -8.00
C ARG A 286 36.58 -13.03 -8.28
N ASP A 287 37.85 -12.96 -7.93
CA ASP A 287 38.77 -11.85 -8.19
C ASP A 287 38.91 -11.54 -9.70
N ASP A 288 37.90 -10.94 -10.33
CA ASP A 288 38.09 -10.19 -11.57
C ASP A 288 38.62 -8.81 -11.20
N ALA A 289 39.92 -8.81 -10.90
CA ALA A 289 40.68 -7.63 -10.62
C ALA A 289 40.57 -6.61 -11.78
N ALA A 290 40.29 -5.36 -11.38
CA ALA A 290 40.46 -4.13 -12.13
C ALA A 290 39.29 -3.63 -13.01
N ILE A 291 38.19 -3.28 -12.34
CA ILE A 291 37.56 -1.97 -12.59
C ILE A 291 37.43 -1.27 -11.24
N LYS A 292 38.51 -0.61 -10.81
CA LYS A 292 38.44 0.28 -9.65
C LYS A 292 37.79 1.59 -10.11
N PRO A 293 36.76 2.10 -9.41
CA PRO A 293 36.08 3.33 -9.79
C PRO A 293 37.07 4.49 -9.81
N SER A 294 36.98 5.33 -10.84
CA SER A 294 37.76 6.55 -10.98
C SER A 294 37.44 7.52 -9.83
N PRO A 295 38.34 8.48 -9.50
CA PRO A 295 38.05 9.51 -8.50
C PRO A 295 36.79 10.33 -8.78
N GLU A 296 36.37 10.41 -10.05
CA GLU A 296 35.12 11.07 -10.47
C GLU A 296 33.90 10.17 -10.18
N GLU A 297 34.04 8.85 -10.29
CA GLU A 297 32.99 7.86 -10.02
C GLU A 297 32.81 7.61 -8.53
N LYS A 298 33.87 7.62 -7.71
CA LYS A 298 33.75 7.66 -6.25
C LYS A 298 33.10 8.95 -5.76
N ARG A 299 33.36 10.06 -6.45
CA ARG A 299 32.61 11.30 -6.25
C ARG A 299 31.16 11.15 -6.67
N PHE A 300 30.84 10.31 -7.65
CA PHE A 300 29.48 10.01 -8.08
C PHE A 300 28.78 8.96 -7.21
N GLU A 301 29.48 8.03 -6.55
CA GLU A 301 28.97 7.12 -5.50
C GLU A 301 28.80 7.84 -4.17
N GLN A 302 29.71 8.76 -3.82
CA GLN A 302 29.53 9.66 -2.69
C GLN A 302 28.54 10.77 -3.02
N GLN A 303 28.42 11.20 -4.28
CA GLN A 303 27.31 12.03 -4.71
C GLN A 303 26.05 11.21 -4.80
N THR A 304 25.96 9.97 -5.25
CA THR A 304 24.71 9.19 -5.16
C THR A 304 24.44 8.74 -3.74
N ALA A 305 25.42 8.65 -2.83
CA ALA A 305 25.18 8.42 -1.40
C ALA A 305 24.87 9.73 -0.64
N ALA A 306 25.32 10.90 -1.11
CA ALA A 306 24.98 12.22 -0.57
C ALA A 306 23.80 12.90 -1.32
N TYR A 307 23.44 12.38 -2.48
CA TYR A 307 22.22 12.53 -3.29
C TYR A 307 21.31 11.31 -3.07
N VAL A 308 21.74 10.41 -2.19
CA VAL A 308 20.93 9.61 -1.27
C VAL A 308 21.09 10.26 0.13
N GLU A 309 21.06 11.59 0.21
CA GLU A 309 19.85 12.13 0.81
C GLU A 309 18.72 11.76 -0.15
N PRO A 310 17.68 11.05 0.26
CA PRO A 310 16.81 10.29 -0.64
C PRO A 310 16.34 11.12 -1.83
N VAL A 311 17.04 11.05 -2.98
CA VAL A 311 16.55 11.65 -4.22
C VAL A 311 15.80 10.57 -4.95
N ALA A 312 14.48 10.66 -4.79
CA ALA A 312 13.48 10.08 -5.64
C ALA A 312 13.92 10.13 -7.11
N PHE A 313 13.97 8.97 -7.78
CA PHE A 313 13.67 8.94 -9.19
C PHE A 313 12.35 9.67 -9.38
N SER A 314 12.42 10.80 -10.09
CA SER A 314 11.27 11.58 -10.53
C SER A 314 10.52 10.83 -11.64
N THR A 315 9.98 9.64 -11.32
CA THR A 315 8.53 9.50 -11.48
C THR A 315 7.95 10.67 -10.68
N PRO A 316 6.97 11.47 -11.13
CA PRO A 316 6.39 12.50 -10.29
C PRO A 316 5.70 11.88 -9.07
N THR A 317 6.49 11.44 -8.10
CA THR A 317 6.15 11.25 -6.71
C THR A 317 6.18 12.67 -6.16
N ALA A 318 5.05 13.35 -6.35
CA ALA A 318 4.74 14.59 -5.67
C ALA A 318 4.72 14.35 -4.15
N SER A 319 5.90 14.21 -3.52
CA SER A 319 6.00 14.09 -2.06
C SER A 319 6.25 15.41 -1.36
N HIS A 320 6.57 16.54 -2.04
CA HIS A 320 6.69 17.87 -1.41
C HIS A 320 6.00 19.10 -2.08
N PRO A 321 5.08 19.00 -3.06
CA PRO A 321 4.36 20.20 -3.52
C PRO A 321 3.37 20.70 -2.47
N TRP A 322 2.80 19.83 -1.63
CA TRP A 322 1.78 20.26 -0.67
C TRP A 322 2.32 21.15 0.45
N GLU A 323 3.56 20.97 0.91
CA GLU A 323 4.15 21.87 1.91
C GLU A 323 4.41 23.27 1.32
N MET A 324 4.87 23.34 0.07
CA MET A 324 5.01 24.60 -0.66
C MET A 324 3.64 25.25 -0.98
N LEU A 325 2.66 24.45 -1.40
CA LEU A 325 1.31 24.91 -1.77
C LEU A 325 0.45 25.27 -0.57
N LEU A 326 0.73 24.70 0.61
CA LEU A 326 0.04 24.93 1.87
C LEU A 326 0.92 25.68 2.89
N ASN A 327 1.97 26.38 2.42
CA ASN A 327 2.81 27.20 3.28
C ASN A 327 1.91 28.20 4.03
N PRO A 328 2.09 28.41 5.36
CA PRO A 328 1.23 29.31 6.11
C PRO A 328 1.19 30.70 5.46
N ASP A 329 -0.02 31.19 5.22
CA ASP A 329 -0.28 32.54 4.74
C ASP A 329 -1.30 33.24 5.65
N ASP A 330 -1.36 34.56 5.54
CA ASP A 330 -2.29 35.40 6.30
C ASP A 330 -3.65 35.51 5.61
N SER A 331 -3.90 34.71 4.57
CA SER A 331 -5.15 34.78 3.80
C SER A 331 -6.27 34.05 4.54
N GLU A 332 -7.50 34.48 4.27
CA GLU A 332 -8.66 33.87 4.92
C GLU A 332 -8.78 32.39 4.56
N ARG A 333 -9.32 31.60 5.49
CA ARG A 333 -9.62 30.19 5.24
C ARG A 333 -10.61 30.04 4.07
N ALA A 334 -10.32 29.15 3.12
CA ALA A 334 -11.24 28.87 2.04
C ALA A 334 -12.55 28.25 2.55
N THR A 335 -13.67 28.54 1.90
CA THR A 335 -14.95 27.89 2.18
C THR A 335 -14.94 26.41 1.74
N PRO A 336 -15.84 25.55 2.26
CA PRO A 336 -15.99 24.18 1.77
C PRO A 336 -16.21 24.09 0.26
N PHE A 337 -16.90 25.08 -0.33
CA PHE A 337 -17.17 25.15 -1.77
C PHE A 337 -15.91 25.48 -2.58
N GLN A 338 -15.10 26.44 -2.11
CA GLN A 338 -13.81 26.75 -2.71
C GLN A 338 -12.88 25.53 -2.68
N ARG A 339 -12.77 24.85 -1.54
CA ARG A 339 -11.99 23.61 -1.41
C ARG A 339 -12.52 22.47 -2.29
N GLY A 340 -13.84 22.29 -2.33
CA GLY A 340 -14.49 21.30 -3.18
C GLY A 340 -14.24 21.55 -4.67
N TYR A 341 -14.27 22.83 -5.09
CA TYR A 341 -13.94 23.23 -6.45
C TYR A 341 -12.48 22.90 -6.81
N VAL A 342 -11.52 23.25 -5.94
CA VAL A 342 -10.10 22.91 -6.16
C VAL A 342 -9.92 21.40 -6.31
N ARG A 343 -10.47 20.60 -5.38
CA ARG A 343 -10.40 19.14 -5.42
C ARG A 343 -11.02 18.55 -6.69
N GLY A 344 -12.13 19.11 -7.16
CA GLY A 344 -12.78 18.68 -8.40
C GLY A 344 -11.96 19.00 -9.65
N LYS A 345 -11.17 20.09 -9.65
CA LYS A 345 -10.38 20.51 -10.81
C LYS A 345 -9.03 19.79 -10.93
N ILE A 346 -8.45 19.37 -9.81
CA ILE A 346 -7.14 18.70 -9.80
C ILE A 346 -7.27 17.17 -9.70
N GLY A 347 -8.47 16.62 -9.46
CA GLY A 347 -8.68 15.20 -9.17
C GLY A 347 -8.10 14.24 -10.20
N GLN A 348 -8.12 14.59 -11.50
CA GLN A 348 -7.55 13.79 -12.58
C GLN A 348 -6.03 13.55 -12.47
N HIS A 349 -5.33 14.34 -11.66
CA HIS A 349 -3.88 14.22 -11.43
C HIS A 349 -3.55 13.29 -10.24
N PHE A 350 -4.56 12.67 -9.62
CA PHE A 350 -4.39 11.80 -8.44
C PHE A 350 -5.03 10.42 -8.68
N PRO A 351 -4.50 9.36 -8.03
CA PRO A 351 -5.05 8.01 -8.14
C PRO A 351 -6.57 7.96 -7.90
N GLY A 352 -7.29 7.28 -8.79
CA GLY A 352 -8.74 7.14 -8.70
C GLY A 352 -9.54 8.43 -8.98
N ASN A 353 -8.95 9.40 -9.69
CA ASN A 353 -9.54 10.72 -9.99
C ASN A 353 -9.96 11.51 -8.74
N LYS A 354 -9.25 11.32 -7.63
CA LYS A 354 -9.60 11.88 -6.31
C LYS A 354 -8.43 12.64 -5.70
N ALA A 355 -8.58 13.97 -5.63
CA ALA A 355 -7.63 14.83 -4.95
C ALA A 355 -7.63 14.63 -3.42
N PRO A 356 -6.47 14.82 -2.75
CA PRO A 356 -6.35 14.73 -1.30
C PRO A 356 -7.26 15.73 -0.58
N ARG A 357 -7.52 15.45 0.70
CA ARG A 357 -8.33 16.35 1.54
C ARG A 357 -7.51 17.58 1.89
N ILE A 358 -8.03 18.76 1.57
CA ILE A 358 -7.41 20.07 1.85
C ILE A 358 -8.25 20.85 2.86
N ASP A 359 -8.82 20.16 3.85
CA ASP A 359 -9.92 20.64 4.69
C ASP A 359 -9.62 21.96 5.42
N TYR A 360 -8.35 22.34 5.54
CA TYR A 360 -7.86 23.52 6.25
C TYR A 360 -7.22 24.58 5.35
N ALA A 361 -7.15 24.37 4.04
CA ALA A 361 -6.50 25.30 3.13
C ALA A 361 -7.14 26.69 3.13
N THR A 362 -6.30 27.73 3.02
CA THR A 362 -6.69 29.13 2.83
C THR A 362 -7.03 29.42 1.37
N VAL A 363 -7.57 30.62 1.09
CA VAL A 363 -7.93 31.02 -0.27
C VAL A 363 -6.69 31.12 -1.15
N ASP A 364 -5.58 31.65 -0.64
CA ASP A 364 -4.34 31.79 -1.42
C ASP A 364 -3.62 30.45 -1.58
N GLN A 365 -3.63 29.58 -0.58
CA GLN A 365 -3.22 28.17 -0.74
C GLN A 365 -4.04 27.46 -1.82
N CYS A 366 -5.37 27.63 -1.83
CA CYS A 366 -6.23 27.10 -2.89
C CYS A 366 -5.88 27.67 -4.27
N ALA A 367 -5.52 28.95 -4.34
CA ALA A 367 -5.07 29.58 -5.58
C ALA A 367 -3.70 29.04 -6.03
N ASN A 368 -2.77 28.82 -5.11
CA ASN A 368 -1.46 28.24 -5.38
C ASN A 368 -1.58 26.81 -5.91
N ILE A 369 -2.46 26.00 -5.31
CA ILE A 369 -2.78 24.64 -5.78
C ILE A 369 -3.31 24.70 -7.23
N LEU A 370 -4.25 25.58 -7.53
CA LEU A 370 -4.79 25.69 -8.89
C LEU A 370 -3.71 26.10 -9.90
N ARG A 371 -2.87 27.09 -9.57
CA ARG A 371 -1.77 27.54 -10.44
C ARG A 371 -0.75 26.44 -10.70
N TYR A 372 -0.42 25.64 -9.68
CA TYR A 372 0.50 24.52 -9.81
C TYR A 372 0.01 23.42 -10.78
N PHE A 373 -1.31 23.24 -10.89
CA PHE A 373 -1.93 22.30 -11.83
C PHE A 373 -2.43 22.97 -13.13
N ASP A 374 -1.87 24.13 -13.49
CA ASP A 374 -2.23 24.91 -14.68
C ASP A 374 -3.74 25.23 -14.78
N LYS A 375 -4.40 25.48 -13.65
CA LYS A 375 -5.81 25.89 -13.56
C LYS A 375 -5.92 27.35 -13.11
N SER A 376 -6.92 28.06 -13.66
CA SER A 376 -7.19 29.45 -13.27
C SER A 376 -7.77 29.55 -11.85
N PRO A 377 -7.19 30.41 -10.98
CA PRO A 377 -7.72 30.66 -9.63
C PRO A 377 -8.86 31.69 -9.59
N ALA A 378 -9.16 32.36 -10.71
CA ALA A 378 -10.19 33.43 -10.76
C ALA A 378 -11.56 33.03 -10.17
N PRO A 379 -12.08 31.79 -10.35
CA PRO A 379 -13.37 31.37 -9.78
C PRO A 379 -13.40 31.26 -8.25
N LEU A 380 -12.25 31.34 -7.56
CA LEU A 380 -12.21 31.38 -6.10
C LEU A 380 -12.71 32.72 -5.56
N THR A 381 -12.51 33.82 -6.30
CA THR A 381 -12.85 35.19 -5.89
C THR A 381 -13.97 35.82 -6.72
N GLN A 382 -14.22 35.33 -7.94
CA GLN A 382 -15.31 35.78 -8.82
C GLN A 382 -16.59 34.96 -8.63
N GLN A 383 -17.76 35.50 -8.99
CA GLN A 383 -19.06 34.81 -8.84
C GLN A 383 -19.13 33.51 -9.66
N GLY A 384 -19.54 32.39 -9.04
CA GLY A 384 -19.62 31.08 -9.69
C GLY A 384 -19.69 29.90 -8.70
N ARG A 385 -19.72 28.65 -9.22
CA ARG A 385 -19.86 27.40 -8.42
C ARG A 385 -18.79 27.19 -7.33
N GLY A 386 -17.66 27.90 -7.40
CA GLY A 386 -16.56 27.81 -6.44
C GLY A 386 -16.38 29.05 -5.56
N SER A 387 -17.31 30.02 -5.57
CA SER A 387 -17.10 31.32 -4.93
C SER A 387 -17.50 31.37 -3.46
N LYS A 388 -16.84 32.25 -2.69
CA LYS A 388 -17.20 32.58 -1.30
C LYS A 388 -18.64 33.11 -1.17
N ALA A 389 -19.10 33.86 -2.17
CA ALA A 389 -20.45 34.43 -2.20
C ALA A 389 -21.54 33.33 -2.22
N LEU A 390 -21.37 32.29 -3.05
CA LEU A 390 -22.35 31.20 -3.15
C LEU A 390 -22.52 30.44 -1.83
N TRP A 391 -21.42 30.20 -1.12
CA TRP A 391 -21.46 29.53 0.19
C TRP A 391 -22.22 30.36 1.23
N TRP A 392 -21.99 31.67 1.28
CA TRP A 392 -22.74 32.56 2.18
C TRP A 392 -24.21 32.65 1.82
N THR A 393 -24.55 32.70 0.52
CA THR A 393 -25.94 32.64 0.07
C THR A 393 -26.61 31.36 0.54
N LEU A 394 -25.95 30.20 0.42
CA LEU A 394 -26.47 28.93 0.91
C LEU A 394 -26.64 28.94 2.44
N MET A 395 -25.66 29.46 3.19
CA MET A 395 -25.77 29.57 4.65
C MET A 395 -26.95 30.43 5.09
N VAL A 396 -27.20 31.54 4.39
CA VAL A 396 -28.37 32.39 4.63
C VAL A 396 -29.67 31.64 4.34
N VAL A 397 -29.75 30.91 3.22
CA VAL A 397 -30.93 30.10 2.88
C VAL A 397 -31.17 28.99 3.92
N VAL A 398 -30.13 28.28 4.32
CA VAL A 398 -30.23 27.23 5.36
C VAL A 398 -30.63 27.83 6.70
N PHE A 399 -30.09 29.00 7.06
CA PHE A 399 -30.50 29.71 8.27
C PHE A 399 -32.01 30.01 8.28
N PHE A 400 -32.55 30.56 7.17
CA PHE A 400 -33.99 30.81 7.06
C PHE A 400 -34.82 29.52 7.08
N LEU A 401 -34.34 28.44 6.45
CA LEU A 401 -34.99 27.13 6.49
C LEU A 401 -35.05 26.59 7.93
N VAL A 402 -33.93 26.63 8.66
CA VAL A 402 -33.87 26.19 10.06
C VAL A 402 -34.73 27.07 10.95
N ALA A 403 -34.74 28.39 10.75
CA ALA A 403 -35.61 29.32 11.48
C ALA A 403 -37.10 29.07 11.20
N LEU A 404 -37.46 28.65 9.99
CA LEU A 404 -38.83 28.27 9.65
C LEU A 404 -39.22 26.95 10.37
N LEU A 405 -38.34 25.96 10.33
CA LEU A 405 -38.53 24.65 10.96
C LEU A 405 -38.49 24.71 12.50
N SER A 406 -37.83 25.71 13.10
CA SER A 406 -37.75 25.85 14.55
C SER A 406 -39.10 26.18 15.22
N ASN A 407 -40.10 26.58 14.44
CA ASN A 407 -41.47 26.82 14.93
C ASN A 407 -42.29 25.53 15.07
N ILE A 408 -41.76 24.37 14.65
CA ILE A 408 -42.44 23.08 14.81
C ILE A 408 -42.30 22.61 16.27
N PRO A 409 -43.40 22.39 17.01
CA PRO A 409 -43.34 21.92 18.39
C PRO A 409 -42.57 20.59 18.50
N LEU A 410 -41.83 20.39 19.60
CA LEU A 410 -40.98 19.22 19.91
C LEU A 410 -39.76 18.99 19.01
N ILE A 411 -39.89 19.14 17.69
CA ILE A 411 -38.82 18.82 16.72
C ILE A 411 -37.97 20.06 16.40
N GLY A 412 -38.59 21.24 16.31
CA GLY A 412 -37.95 22.50 15.93
C GLY A 412 -36.79 22.92 16.86
N PRO A 413 -36.95 22.89 18.19
CA PRO A 413 -35.87 23.23 19.13
C PRO A 413 -34.68 22.27 19.05
N VAL A 414 -34.92 20.98 18.78
CA VAL A 414 -33.87 19.97 18.64
C VAL A 414 -33.05 20.21 17.36
N ILE A 415 -33.73 20.48 16.23
CA ILE A 415 -33.06 20.82 14.96
C ILE A 415 -32.25 22.11 15.10
N ALA A 416 -32.80 23.14 15.73
CA ALA A 416 -32.10 24.40 15.97
C ALA A 416 -30.87 24.19 16.86
N PHE A 417 -30.98 23.41 17.93
CA PHE A 417 -29.87 23.10 18.82
C PHE A 417 -28.75 22.33 18.13
N ILE A 418 -29.07 21.29 17.34
CA ILE A 418 -28.09 20.53 16.57
C ILE A 418 -27.36 21.44 15.58
N TRP A 419 -28.10 22.28 14.86
CA TRP A 419 -27.53 23.22 13.90
C TRP A 419 -26.58 24.22 14.56
N LEU A 420 -27.00 24.81 15.69
CA LEU A 420 -26.20 25.76 16.46
C LEU A 420 -24.96 25.08 17.08
N ALA A 421 -25.09 23.84 17.57
CA ALA A 421 -23.99 23.05 18.10
C ALA A 421 -22.95 22.71 17.02
N VAL A 422 -23.37 22.37 15.79
CA VAL A 422 -22.48 22.12 14.66
C VAL A 422 -21.73 23.39 14.26
N ILE A 423 -22.41 24.54 14.22
CA ILE A 423 -21.79 25.84 13.92
C ILE A 423 -20.81 26.22 15.03
N LEU A 424 -21.22 26.16 16.29
CA LEU A 424 -20.39 26.52 17.43
C LEU A 424 -19.17 25.61 17.52
N HIS A 425 -19.34 24.29 17.36
CA HIS A 425 -18.23 23.33 17.30
C HIS A 425 -17.29 23.65 16.15
N HIS A 426 -17.81 23.97 14.96
CA HIS A 426 -17.00 24.34 13.79
C HIS A 426 -16.14 25.59 14.03
N PHE A 427 -16.66 26.60 14.74
CA PHE A 427 -15.94 27.85 14.98
C PHE A 427 -15.07 27.84 16.26
N VAL A 428 -15.49 27.14 17.32
CA VAL A 428 -14.77 27.08 18.61
C VAL A 428 -13.56 26.15 18.56
N THR A 429 -13.67 24.97 17.93
CA THR A 429 -12.52 24.03 17.81
C THR A 429 -11.39 24.56 16.92
N ARG A 430 -11.55 25.75 16.32
CA ARG A 430 -10.71 26.22 15.21
C ARG A 430 -10.11 27.61 15.41
N ARG A 431 -10.28 28.23 16.58
CA ARG A 431 -9.69 29.54 16.92
C ARG A 431 -8.21 29.52 17.33
N GLY A 432 -7.61 28.34 17.55
CA GLY A 432 -6.28 28.23 18.17
C GLY A 432 -5.25 27.36 17.43
N LEU A 433 -5.46 27.02 16.16
CA LEU A 433 -4.62 26.04 15.47
C LEU A 433 -3.52 26.73 14.63
N LYS A 434 -2.26 26.37 14.87
CA LYS A 434 -1.09 26.69 14.04
C LYS A 434 -0.57 25.40 13.39
N GLY A 435 -0.01 25.49 12.18
CA GLY A 435 0.62 24.36 11.48
C GLY A 435 1.89 23.83 12.17
N PRO A 436 2.48 22.69 11.71
CA PRO A 436 2.21 22.00 10.46
C PRO A 436 1.44 20.67 10.60
N PHE A 437 0.96 20.21 9.45
CA PHE A 437 -0.03 19.17 9.24
C PHE A 437 0.55 17.75 9.31
N GLY A 438 0.85 17.29 10.52
CA GLY A 438 1.03 15.87 10.83
C GLY A 438 -0.07 15.39 11.78
N LYS A 439 -0.30 14.06 11.84
CA LYS A 439 -0.94 13.46 13.02
C LYS A 439 -0.05 13.82 14.22
N GLN A 440 -0.58 14.58 15.17
CA GLN A 440 0.03 14.67 16.49
C GLN A 440 -0.17 13.30 17.16
N THR A 441 0.93 12.76 17.68
CA THR A 441 1.05 11.48 18.40
C THR A 441 0.00 11.29 19.46
#